data_AF-A0A4S3LQG5-F1
#
_entry.id   AF-A0A4S3LQG5-F1
#
_cell.length_a   1.000
_cell.length_b   1.000
_cell.length_c   1.000
_cell.angle_alpha   90.00
_cell.angle_beta   90.00
_cell.angle_gamma   90.00
#
_symmetry.space_group_name_H-M   'P 1'
#
loop_
_entity.id
_entity.type
_entity.pdbx_description
1 polymer ?
#
loop_
_entity_poly.entity_id
_entity_poly.type
_entity_poly.pdbx_seq_one_letter_code
_entity_poly.pdbx_strand_id
1 'polypeptide(L)'
;MTSFSTLCHEVVKEYVQTVMIIDDGAGLNNESTPIIIPDTPLTSNPLIAGYIHATPSERIRSPEPSKIFHQLDTLSLTNAFFEEGIVAGIYQPKIEDTQQPEEFASKAKSACEKADIIILDWILKDRSSDYSKATVKEILQSDYRGGGRIRAIMIYTGESDLNALRDELCDYLGEYELNRDINFEIRAKNLIISFYNKNHDNYSFSPDRAVKEADVPQEALKSFAILV
;
A
#
# COMPACT_ATOMS: atom_id res chain seq x y z
N MET A 1 12.96 4.36 -33.29
CA MET A 1 11.60 3.80 -33.20
C MET A 1 11.37 3.49 -31.72
N THR A 2 10.40 4.13 -31.08
CA THR A 2 9.95 3.75 -29.73
C THR A 2 9.23 2.41 -29.82
N SER A 3 9.42 1.54 -28.81
CA SER A 3 8.74 0.24 -28.80
C SER A 3 7.26 0.43 -28.52
N PHE A 4 6.39 -0.50 -28.95
CA PHE A 4 4.96 -0.48 -28.63
C PHE A 4 4.70 -0.39 -27.12
N SER A 5 5.50 -1.12 -26.32
CA SER A 5 5.43 -1.07 -24.85
C SER A 5 5.76 0.31 -24.29
N THR A 6 6.72 1.03 -24.89
CA THR A 6 7.06 2.40 -24.49
C THR A 6 5.87 3.35 -24.73
N LEU A 7 5.21 3.21 -25.88
CA LEU A 7 4.05 4.04 -26.22
C LEU A 7 2.86 3.77 -25.28
N CYS A 8 2.56 2.50 -24.98
CA CYS A 8 1.51 2.15 -24.02
C CYS A 8 1.79 2.75 -22.63
N HIS A 9 3.04 2.69 -22.17
CA HIS A 9 3.45 3.27 -20.89
C HIS A 9 3.26 4.79 -20.84
N GLU A 10 3.62 5.50 -21.92
CA GLU A 10 3.42 6.96 -22.03
C GLU A 10 1.92 7.33 -21.99
N VAL A 11 1.07 6.62 -22.73
CA VAL A 11 -0.39 6.86 -22.73
C VAL A 11 -0.99 6.59 -21.35
N VAL A 12 -0.54 5.55 -20.66
CA VAL A 12 -1.02 5.19 -19.33
C VAL A 12 -0.67 6.26 -18.29
N LYS A 13 0.51 6.88 -18.37
CA LYS A 13 0.88 8.00 -17.49
C LYS A 13 -0.03 9.21 -17.64
N GLU A 14 -0.57 9.46 -18.85
CA GLU A 14 -1.54 10.53 -19.06
C GLU A 14 -2.93 10.20 -18.52
N TYR A 15 -3.27 8.90 -18.44
CA TYR A 15 -4.59 8.42 -18.00
C TYR A 15 -4.67 8.20 -16.49
N VAL A 16 -3.65 7.57 -15.90
CA VAL A 16 -3.60 7.26 -14.47
C VAL A 16 -3.23 8.52 -13.71
N GLN A 17 -4.16 9.02 -12.89
CA GLN A 17 -3.93 10.24 -12.12
C GLN A 17 -3.71 9.96 -10.64
N THR A 18 -4.28 8.86 -10.15
CA THR A 18 -4.36 8.60 -8.72
C THR A 18 -4.02 7.16 -8.37
N VAL A 19 -3.23 6.98 -7.31
CA VAL A 19 -2.99 5.70 -6.67
C VAL A 19 -3.36 5.80 -5.19
N MET A 20 -3.96 4.74 -4.65
CA MET A 20 -4.22 4.61 -3.22
C MET A 20 -3.44 3.42 -2.67
N ILE A 21 -2.63 3.65 -1.64
CA ILE A 21 -1.85 2.62 -0.95
C ILE A 21 -2.51 2.34 0.41
N ILE A 22 -2.83 1.07 0.66
CA ILE A 22 -3.37 0.59 1.94
C ILE A 22 -2.34 -0.34 2.56
N ASP A 23 -1.74 0.05 3.68
CA ASP A 23 -0.71 -0.70 4.39
C ASP A 23 -0.76 -0.34 5.88
N ASP A 24 -0.86 -1.33 6.78
CA ASP A 24 -0.94 -1.13 8.23
C ASP A 24 0.42 -0.73 8.84
N GLY A 25 1.51 -1.01 8.12
CA GLY A 25 2.90 -0.66 8.42
C GLY A 25 3.42 0.63 7.77
N ALA A 26 2.54 1.52 7.28
CA ALA A 26 2.93 2.75 6.57
C ALA A 26 3.66 3.83 7.44
N GLY A 27 3.80 3.63 8.75
CA GLY A 27 4.61 4.51 9.61
C GLY A 27 4.06 5.93 9.83
N LEU A 28 2.77 6.18 9.57
CA LEU A 28 2.12 7.49 9.78
C LEU A 28 1.92 7.85 11.25
N ASN A 29 2.12 6.89 12.18
CA ASN A 29 1.95 7.08 13.61
C ASN A 29 3.28 7.38 14.35
N ASN A 30 4.27 7.97 13.67
CA ASN A 30 5.46 8.49 14.35
C ASN A 30 5.05 9.70 15.22
N GLU A 31 4.59 9.42 16.45
CA GLU A 31 4.74 10.35 17.57
C GLU A 31 6.20 10.80 17.54
N SER A 32 6.43 12.07 17.20
CA SER A 32 7.78 12.61 17.07
C SER A 32 8.51 12.34 18.37
N THR A 33 9.60 11.56 18.32
CA THR A 33 10.54 11.53 19.44
C THR A 33 10.97 12.97 19.66
N PRO A 34 10.88 13.51 20.89
CA PRO A 34 11.29 14.89 21.13
C PRO A 34 12.74 15.03 20.71
N ILE A 35 12.98 15.87 19.69
CA ILE A 35 14.31 16.21 19.22
C ILE A 35 15.05 16.78 20.43
N ILE A 36 16.04 16.05 20.94
CA ILE A 36 16.99 16.59 21.92
C ILE A 36 17.86 17.56 21.13
N ILE A 37 17.49 18.84 21.16
CA ILE A 37 18.33 19.91 20.63
C ILE A 37 19.51 20.04 21.60
N PRO A 38 20.77 19.76 21.19
CA PRO A 38 21.91 20.05 22.04
C PRO A 38 22.00 21.56 22.28
N ASP A 39 22.08 21.95 23.55
CA ASP A 39 22.14 23.34 24.01
C ASP A 39 23.25 24.11 23.28
N THR A 40 22.86 24.83 22.24
CA THR A 40 23.67 25.88 21.63
C THR A 40 23.14 27.19 22.20
N PRO A 41 23.97 28.06 22.80
CA PRO A 41 23.46 29.27 23.44
C PRO A 41 22.83 30.19 22.38
N LEU A 42 21.50 30.21 22.34
CA LEU A 42 20.71 31.10 21.50
C LEU A 42 20.76 32.51 22.10
N THR A 43 21.33 33.44 21.34
CA THR A 43 21.22 34.88 21.60
C THR A 43 19.75 35.29 21.60
N SER A 44 19.27 35.65 22.79
CA SER A 44 18.08 36.46 23.14
C SER A 44 17.10 36.80 22.00
N ASN A 45 16.01 36.03 21.90
CA ASN A 45 14.77 36.46 21.25
C ASN A 45 13.69 36.68 22.33
N PRO A 46 13.02 37.85 22.45
CA PRO A 46 12.20 38.19 23.63
C PRO A 46 10.84 37.49 23.69
N LEU A 47 10.49 36.62 22.72
CA LEU A 47 9.16 36.01 22.60
C LEU A 47 9.05 34.59 23.19
N ILE A 48 10.08 34.07 23.84
CA ILE A 48 10.11 32.70 24.40
C ILE A 48 10.49 32.75 25.90
N ALA A 49 9.80 33.58 26.67
CA ALA A 49 10.03 33.69 28.12
C ALA A 49 9.02 32.90 28.97
N GLY A 50 8.20 32.04 28.36
CA GLY A 50 6.98 31.53 28.99
C GLY A 50 6.98 30.10 29.53
N TYR A 51 7.84 29.21 29.05
CA TYR A 51 7.68 27.78 29.36
C TYR A 51 9.01 27.06 29.50
N ILE A 52 9.59 27.09 30.70
CA ILE A 52 10.57 26.10 31.13
C ILE A 52 10.15 25.60 32.51
N HIS A 53 9.56 24.41 32.54
CA HIS A 53 9.47 23.60 33.75
C HIS A 53 10.27 22.33 33.51
N ALA A 54 11.41 22.24 34.19
CA ALA A 54 12.24 21.06 34.22
C ALA A 54 11.69 20.06 35.26
N THR A 55 11.60 18.79 34.89
CA THR A 55 11.46 17.67 35.82
C THR A 55 12.48 16.57 35.50
N PRO A 56 12.87 15.74 36.49
CA PRO A 56 14.12 14.98 36.46
C PRO A 56 14.00 13.64 35.71
N SER A 57 15.12 13.20 35.14
CA SER A 57 15.27 11.96 34.38
C SER A 57 14.91 10.69 35.17
N GLU A 58 14.18 9.79 34.51
CA GLU A 58 14.04 8.40 34.93
C GLU A 58 14.67 7.46 33.88
N ARG A 59 15.33 6.39 34.37
CA ARG A 59 16.21 5.50 33.60
C ARG A 59 15.45 4.70 32.56
N ILE A 60 15.95 4.73 31.32
CA ILE A 60 15.50 3.90 30.20
C ILE A 60 15.85 2.43 30.47
N ARG A 61 14.83 1.56 30.53
CA ARG A 61 14.99 0.12 30.34
C ARG A 61 15.05 -0.16 28.84
N SER A 62 16.05 -0.91 28.41
CA SER A 62 16.24 -1.38 27.05
C SER A 62 15.04 -2.20 26.55
N PRO A 63 14.51 -1.97 25.34
CA PRO A 63 13.44 -2.77 24.78
C PRO A 63 13.94 -4.17 24.36
N GLU A 64 13.08 -5.16 24.59
CA GLU A 64 13.25 -6.56 24.17
C GLU A 64 13.29 -6.72 22.65
N PRO A 65 13.87 -7.84 22.13
CA PRO A 65 14.13 -8.01 20.70
C PRO A 65 12.86 -7.99 19.83
N SER A 66 13.01 -7.30 18.71
CA SER A 66 12.03 -6.89 17.71
C SER A 66 11.15 -8.01 17.13
N LYS A 67 9.84 -7.79 17.13
CA LYS A 67 8.93 -8.36 16.12
C LYS A 67 9.36 -7.83 14.75
N ILE A 68 9.59 -8.71 13.78
CA ILE A 68 9.88 -8.32 12.40
C ILE A 68 8.58 -7.74 11.82
N PHE A 69 8.48 -6.41 11.80
CA PHE A 69 7.47 -5.68 11.04
C PHE A 69 8.11 -5.25 9.73
N HIS A 70 7.50 -5.61 8.60
CA HIS A 70 7.92 -5.16 7.27
C HIS A 70 7.37 -3.74 7.05
N GLN A 71 8.08 -2.75 7.59
CA GLN A 71 7.69 -1.35 7.48
C GLN A 71 7.80 -0.87 6.03
N LEU A 72 6.74 -0.26 5.50
CA LEU A 72 6.71 0.29 4.14
C LEU A 72 7.54 1.58 4.08
N ASP A 73 8.49 1.67 3.14
CA ASP A 73 9.17 2.93 2.81
C ASP A 73 8.24 3.84 2.01
N THR A 74 7.36 4.48 2.78
CA THR A 74 6.29 5.34 2.29
C THR A 74 6.84 6.57 1.55
N LEU A 75 7.99 7.09 1.96
CA LEU A 75 8.63 8.24 1.31
C LEU A 75 9.18 7.85 -0.06
N SER A 76 9.92 6.74 -0.14
CA SER A 76 10.44 6.24 -1.41
C SER A 76 9.28 5.94 -2.38
N LEU A 77 8.23 5.27 -1.89
CA LEU A 77 7.08 4.91 -2.71
C LEU A 77 6.33 6.13 -3.26
N THR A 78 6.02 7.11 -2.39
CA THR A 78 5.28 8.31 -2.81
C THR A 78 6.10 9.21 -3.73
N ASN A 79 7.40 9.37 -3.47
CA ASN A 79 8.27 10.11 -4.38
C ASN A 79 8.35 9.46 -5.75
N ALA A 80 8.44 8.13 -5.81
CA ALA A 80 8.49 7.41 -7.08
C ALA A 80 7.20 7.57 -7.91
N PHE A 81 6.02 7.63 -7.26
CA PHE A 81 4.77 7.98 -7.95
C PHE A 81 4.72 9.44 -8.39
N PHE A 82 5.23 10.36 -7.57
CA PHE A 82 5.27 11.78 -7.90
C PHE A 82 6.19 12.07 -9.10
N GLU A 83 7.30 11.37 -9.23
CA GLU A 83 8.17 11.42 -10.41
C GLU A 83 7.46 11.00 -11.70
N GLU A 84 6.43 10.15 -11.58
CA GLU A 84 5.56 9.75 -12.69
C GLU A 84 4.35 10.69 -12.90
N GLY A 85 4.25 11.79 -12.14
CA GLY A 85 3.15 12.75 -12.22
C GLY A 85 1.84 12.25 -11.60
N ILE A 86 1.90 11.19 -10.78
CA ILE A 86 0.74 10.51 -10.21
C ILE A 86 0.58 10.92 -8.74
N VAL A 87 -0.66 11.24 -8.34
CA VAL A 87 -0.99 11.55 -6.95
C VAL A 87 -1.11 10.25 -6.15
N ALA A 88 -0.24 10.07 -5.17
CA ALA A 88 -0.27 8.93 -4.25
C ALA A 88 -0.92 9.29 -2.91
N GLY A 89 -2.04 8.64 -2.60
CA GLY A 89 -2.65 8.67 -1.28
C GLY A 89 -2.23 7.46 -0.46
N ILE A 90 -2.01 7.63 0.84
CA ILE A 90 -1.72 6.53 1.77
C ILE A 90 -2.84 6.47 2.80
N TYR A 91 -3.36 5.27 3.00
CA TYR A 91 -4.31 4.95 4.05
C TYR A 91 -3.70 3.89 4.96
N GLN A 92 -3.30 4.30 6.17
CA GLN A 92 -2.89 3.37 7.21
C GLN A 92 -4.11 2.98 8.06
N PRO A 93 -4.65 1.77 7.90
CA PRO A 93 -5.86 1.37 8.61
C PRO A 93 -5.61 1.22 10.11
N LYS A 94 -6.60 1.62 10.91
CA LYS A 94 -6.65 1.34 12.36
C LYS A 94 -7.80 0.37 12.61
N ILE A 95 -7.48 -0.91 12.66
CA ILE A 95 -8.46 -1.98 12.74
C ILE A 95 -8.64 -2.39 14.21
N GLU A 96 -9.81 -2.10 14.78
CA GLU A 96 -10.15 -2.48 16.15
C GLU A 96 -10.30 -4.00 16.30
N ASP A 97 -10.10 -4.55 17.50
CA ASP A 97 -10.16 -6.02 17.74
C ASP A 97 -11.53 -6.64 17.50
N THR A 98 -12.59 -5.84 17.66
CA THR A 98 -13.98 -6.29 17.43
C THR A 98 -14.47 -5.99 16.03
N GLN A 99 -13.74 -5.21 15.24
CA GLN A 99 -14.18 -4.76 13.92
C GLN A 99 -14.23 -5.94 12.95
N GLN A 100 -15.35 -6.11 12.26
CA GLN A 100 -15.48 -7.16 11.26
C GLN A 100 -14.83 -6.74 9.92
N PRO A 101 -14.32 -7.70 9.11
CA PRO A 101 -13.72 -7.41 7.81
C PRO A 101 -14.60 -6.57 6.88
N GLU A 102 -15.91 -6.83 6.84
CA GLU A 102 -16.85 -6.12 5.98
C GLU A 102 -17.08 -4.67 6.42
N GLU A 103 -17.10 -4.43 7.74
CA GLU A 103 -17.23 -3.08 8.28
C GLU A 103 -15.97 -2.24 7.98
N PHE A 104 -14.80 -2.88 8.08
CA PHE A 104 -13.54 -2.27 7.68
C PHE A 104 -13.53 -1.96 6.18
N ALA A 105 -13.87 -2.96 5.35
CA ALA A 105 -13.88 -2.85 3.90
C ALA A 105 -14.75 -1.69 3.40
N SER A 106 -15.92 -1.48 4.02
CA SER A 106 -16.81 -0.36 3.70
C SER A 106 -16.15 1.01 3.91
N LYS A 107 -15.34 1.16 4.97
CA LYS A 107 -14.55 2.39 5.23
C LYS A 107 -13.37 2.51 4.27
N ALA A 108 -12.62 1.43 4.06
CA ALA A 108 -11.46 1.39 3.16
C ALA A 108 -11.85 1.70 1.70
N LYS A 109 -13.04 1.25 1.28
CA LYS A 109 -13.61 1.52 -0.03
C LYS A 109 -13.72 3.01 -0.32
N SER A 110 -14.12 3.84 0.64
CA SER A 110 -14.20 5.30 0.44
C SER A 110 -12.84 5.94 0.10
N ALA A 111 -11.72 5.40 0.62
CA ALA A 111 -10.39 5.85 0.23
C ALA A 111 -10.05 5.43 -1.22
N CYS A 112 -10.57 4.30 -1.67
CA CYS A 112 -10.29 3.73 -3.00
C CYS A 112 -11.19 4.28 -4.11
N GLU A 113 -12.33 4.90 -3.77
CA GLU A 113 -13.36 5.33 -4.72
C GLU A 113 -12.88 6.22 -5.86
N LYS A 114 -11.76 6.94 -5.68
CA LYS A 114 -11.21 7.85 -6.70
C LYS A 114 -9.89 7.38 -7.28
N ALA A 115 -9.21 6.41 -6.66
CA ALA A 115 -7.95 5.86 -7.14
C ALA A 115 -8.10 5.23 -8.53
N ASP A 116 -7.10 5.23 -9.40
CA ASP A 116 -7.07 4.45 -10.64
C ASP A 116 -6.39 3.09 -10.44
N ILE A 117 -5.37 3.12 -9.60
CA ILE A 117 -4.60 1.98 -9.13
C ILE A 117 -4.75 1.89 -7.61
N ILE A 118 -4.89 0.68 -7.09
CA ILE A 118 -4.89 0.41 -5.65
C ILE A 118 -3.71 -0.51 -5.34
N ILE A 119 -2.86 -0.11 -4.41
CA ILE A 119 -1.81 -0.97 -3.85
C ILE A 119 -2.27 -1.39 -2.46
N LEU A 120 -2.35 -2.69 -2.21
CA LEU A 120 -2.89 -3.25 -0.99
C LEU A 120 -1.88 -4.19 -0.37
N ASP A 121 -1.44 -3.91 0.86
CA ASP A 121 -0.79 -4.92 1.68
C ASP A 121 -1.77 -6.06 1.93
N TRP A 122 -1.34 -7.28 1.62
CA TRP A 122 -2.16 -8.46 1.75
C TRP A 122 -2.49 -8.78 3.20
N ILE A 123 -1.60 -8.46 4.12
CA ILE A 123 -1.74 -8.81 5.54
C ILE A 123 -1.89 -7.54 6.37
N LEU A 124 -3.14 -7.10 6.58
CA LEU A 124 -3.45 -5.85 7.30
C LEU A 124 -3.61 -6.02 8.82
N LYS A 125 -3.94 -7.23 9.28
CA LYS A 125 -4.13 -7.53 10.71
C LYS A 125 -3.95 -9.01 11.01
N ASP A 126 -3.27 -9.30 12.11
CA ASP A 126 -3.15 -10.64 12.72
C ASP A 126 -2.75 -11.77 11.76
N ARG A 127 -1.97 -11.46 10.71
CA ARG A 127 -1.59 -12.44 9.67
C ARG A 127 -2.78 -13.06 8.94
N SER A 128 -3.91 -12.36 8.88
CA SER A 128 -5.09 -12.76 8.12
C SER A 128 -5.24 -11.93 6.85
N SER A 129 -5.64 -12.62 5.77
CA SER A 129 -6.01 -12.04 4.48
C SER A 129 -7.46 -11.54 4.44
N ASP A 130 -8.26 -11.78 5.48
CA ASP A 130 -9.71 -11.57 5.43
C ASP A 130 -10.10 -10.11 5.20
N TYR A 131 -9.40 -9.17 5.84
CA TYR A 131 -9.60 -7.74 5.64
C TYR A 131 -9.28 -7.31 4.20
N SER A 132 -8.21 -7.86 3.63
CA SER A 132 -7.77 -7.57 2.27
C SER A 132 -8.74 -8.12 1.24
N LYS A 133 -9.19 -9.38 1.41
CA LYS A 133 -10.23 -10.02 0.59
C LYS A 133 -11.54 -9.23 0.63
N ALA A 134 -12.01 -8.87 1.83
CA ALA A 134 -13.23 -8.08 2.00
C ALA A 134 -13.09 -6.70 1.35
N THR A 135 -11.93 -6.05 1.47
CA THR A 135 -11.65 -4.75 0.83
C THR A 135 -11.72 -4.84 -0.68
N VAL A 136 -11.05 -5.82 -1.29
CA VAL A 136 -11.11 -6.04 -2.74
C VAL A 136 -12.55 -6.28 -3.18
N LYS A 137 -13.30 -7.15 -2.48
CA LYS A 137 -14.70 -7.43 -2.80
C LYS A 137 -15.56 -6.16 -2.77
N GLU A 138 -15.46 -5.35 -1.71
CA GLU A 138 -16.23 -4.11 -1.57
C GLU A 138 -15.89 -3.08 -2.65
N ILE A 139 -14.61 -2.98 -3.06
CA ILE A 139 -14.20 -2.14 -4.19
C ILE A 139 -14.87 -2.60 -5.48
N LEU A 140 -14.82 -3.91 -5.80
CA LEU A 140 -15.43 -4.45 -7.02
C LEU A 140 -16.96 -4.26 -7.02
N GLN A 141 -17.62 -4.47 -5.88
CA GLN A 141 -19.05 -4.22 -5.72
C GLN A 141 -19.38 -2.75 -5.95
N SER A 142 -18.57 -1.84 -5.42
CA SER A 142 -18.72 -0.40 -5.63
C SER A 142 -18.58 -0.02 -7.10
N ASP A 143 -17.53 -0.51 -7.76
CA ASP A 143 -17.25 -0.21 -9.17
C ASP A 143 -18.37 -0.73 -10.07
N TYR A 144 -18.88 -1.94 -9.81
CA TYR A 144 -20.02 -2.51 -10.52
C TYR A 144 -21.28 -1.63 -10.35
N ARG A 145 -21.61 -1.23 -9.12
CA ARG A 145 -22.77 -0.37 -8.82
C ARG A 145 -22.63 1.04 -9.40
N GLY A 146 -21.39 1.52 -9.55
CA GLY A 146 -21.06 2.82 -10.13
C GLY A 146 -21.11 2.90 -11.66
N GLY A 147 -21.49 1.83 -12.35
CA GLY A 147 -21.55 1.76 -13.82
C GLY A 147 -20.29 1.16 -14.47
N GLY A 148 -19.42 0.54 -13.67
CA GLY A 148 -18.15 -0.04 -14.10
C GLY A 148 -17.00 0.96 -14.05
N ARG A 149 -15.80 0.46 -13.78
CA ARG A 149 -14.56 1.24 -13.76
C ARG A 149 -13.37 0.41 -14.22
N ILE A 150 -12.41 1.03 -14.91
CA ILE A 150 -11.14 0.39 -15.22
C ILE A 150 -10.26 0.42 -13.96
N ARG A 151 -9.77 -0.76 -13.53
CA ARG A 151 -9.09 -0.93 -12.25
C ARG A 151 -7.84 -1.79 -12.36
N ALA A 152 -6.72 -1.28 -11.86
CA ALA A 152 -5.60 -2.13 -11.47
C ALA A 152 -5.52 -2.20 -9.95
N ILE A 153 -5.43 -3.41 -9.41
CA ILE A 153 -5.17 -3.67 -8.00
C ILE A 153 -3.85 -4.45 -7.91
N MET A 154 -2.88 -3.90 -7.20
CA MET A 154 -1.61 -4.55 -6.89
C MET A 154 -1.66 -5.07 -5.46
N ILE A 155 -1.66 -6.39 -5.31
CA ILE A 155 -1.48 -7.03 -4.01
C ILE A 155 0.02 -7.10 -3.74
N TYR A 156 0.48 -6.37 -2.72
CA TYR A 156 1.88 -6.22 -2.37
C TYR A 156 2.16 -6.90 -1.04
N THR A 157 2.84 -8.05 -1.06
CA THR A 157 2.83 -8.99 0.08
C THR A 157 4.23 -9.49 0.44
N GLY A 158 4.41 -9.91 1.69
CA GLY A 158 5.60 -10.65 2.12
C GLY A 158 5.46 -12.17 2.08
N GLU A 159 4.30 -12.68 1.66
CA GLU A 159 3.97 -14.11 1.66
C GLU A 159 4.58 -14.86 0.47
N SER A 160 5.04 -16.09 0.68
CA SER A 160 5.89 -16.81 -0.28
C SER A 160 5.19 -17.33 -1.54
N ASP A 161 3.91 -17.70 -1.48
CA ASP A 161 3.20 -18.36 -2.60
C ASP A 161 2.12 -17.45 -3.19
N LEU A 162 2.51 -16.65 -4.19
CA LEU A 162 1.62 -15.70 -4.84
C LEU A 162 0.48 -16.35 -5.62
N ASN A 163 0.65 -17.57 -6.16
CA ASN A 163 -0.41 -18.26 -6.88
C ASN A 163 -1.46 -18.82 -5.92
N ALA A 164 -1.03 -19.31 -4.75
CA ALA A 164 -1.97 -19.71 -3.70
C ALA A 164 -2.83 -18.51 -3.25
N LEU A 165 -2.23 -17.33 -3.06
CA LEU A 165 -2.99 -16.12 -2.71
C LEU A 165 -3.95 -15.68 -3.81
N ARG A 166 -3.50 -15.76 -5.07
CA ARG A 166 -4.35 -15.50 -6.24
C ARG A 166 -5.56 -16.43 -6.26
N ASP A 167 -5.34 -17.72 -6.05
CA ASP A 167 -6.39 -18.72 -6.10
C ASP A 167 -7.37 -18.54 -4.93
N GLU A 168 -6.86 -18.27 -3.73
CA GLU A 168 -7.64 -17.94 -2.53
C GLU A 168 -8.56 -16.73 -2.77
N LEU A 169 -8.01 -15.63 -3.31
CA LEU A 169 -8.79 -14.42 -3.61
C LEU A 169 -9.82 -14.70 -4.71
N CYS A 170 -9.44 -15.42 -5.76
CA CYS A 170 -10.33 -15.74 -6.86
C CYS A 170 -11.51 -16.62 -6.41
N ASP A 171 -11.27 -17.61 -5.53
CA ASP A 171 -12.31 -18.45 -4.95
C ASP A 171 -13.24 -17.63 -4.04
N TYR A 172 -12.69 -16.73 -3.22
CA TYR A 172 -13.47 -15.80 -2.39
C TYR A 172 -14.37 -14.87 -3.22
N LEU A 173 -13.88 -14.45 -4.39
CA LEU A 173 -14.60 -13.63 -5.36
C LEU A 173 -15.48 -14.45 -6.34
N GLY A 174 -15.79 -15.71 -6.05
CA GLY A 174 -16.47 -16.63 -6.98
C GLY A 174 -17.84 -16.20 -7.54
N GLU A 175 -18.37 -15.04 -7.16
CA GLU A 175 -19.54 -14.39 -7.77
C GLU A 175 -19.22 -13.61 -9.06
N TYR A 176 -17.94 -13.37 -9.36
CA TYR A 176 -17.47 -12.62 -10.53
C TYR A 176 -16.92 -13.53 -11.64
N GLU A 177 -17.11 -13.14 -12.90
CA GLU A 177 -16.45 -13.78 -14.05
C GLU A 177 -14.97 -13.36 -14.12
N LEU A 178 -14.11 -14.12 -13.44
CA LEU A 178 -12.68 -13.85 -13.31
C LEU A 178 -11.84 -14.92 -14.01
N ASN A 179 -10.78 -14.50 -14.70
CA ASN A 179 -9.78 -15.39 -15.26
C ASN A 179 -8.53 -15.41 -14.36
N ARG A 180 -8.13 -16.61 -13.92
CA ARG A 180 -6.93 -16.86 -13.11
C ARG A 180 -5.91 -17.80 -13.77
N ASP A 181 -6.03 -18.03 -15.09
CA ASP A 181 -5.13 -18.92 -15.84
C ASP A 181 -3.72 -18.33 -16.00
N ILE A 182 -3.57 -17.03 -15.70
CA ILE A 182 -2.31 -16.31 -15.78
C ILE A 182 -1.65 -16.34 -14.41
N ASN A 183 -0.38 -16.74 -14.38
CA ASN A 183 0.39 -16.76 -13.14
C ASN A 183 0.38 -15.39 -12.47
N PHE A 184 0.15 -15.39 -11.15
CA PHE A 184 0.22 -14.20 -10.30
C PHE A 184 -0.80 -13.11 -10.64
N GLU A 185 -1.83 -13.41 -11.42
CA GLU A 185 -2.80 -12.41 -11.88
C GLU A 185 -4.22 -12.95 -11.95
N ILE A 186 -5.18 -12.08 -11.60
CA ILE A 186 -6.60 -12.26 -11.90
C ILE A 186 -6.99 -11.19 -12.90
N ARG A 187 -7.69 -11.56 -13.98
CA ARG A 187 -8.12 -10.64 -15.03
C ARG A 187 -9.62 -10.72 -15.29
N ALA A 188 -10.20 -9.56 -15.62
CA ALA A 188 -11.50 -9.44 -16.26
C ALA A 188 -11.44 -8.33 -17.32
N LYS A 189 -12.56 -8.01 -17.96
CA LYS A 189 -12.62 -7.03 -19.06
C LYS A 189 -12.03 -5.66 -18.69
N ASN A 190 -12.28 -5.20 -17.47
CA ASN A 190 -11.93 -3.86 -16.97
C ASN A 190 -11.15 -3.92 -15.64
N LEU A 191 -10.62 -5.09 -15.28
CA LEU A 191 -9.96 -5.33 -14.00
C LEU A 191 -8.70 -6.17 -14.22
N ILE A 192 -7.62 -5.75 -13.60
CA ILE A 192 -6.46 -6.59 -13.34
C ILE A 192 -6.14 -6.55 -11.85
N ILE A 193 -5.94 -7.71 -11.25
CA ILE A 193 -5.38 -7.86 -9.92
C ILE A 193 -4.05 -8.59 -10.07
N SER A 194 -2.94 -7.93 -9.77
CA SER A 194 -1.59 -8.48 -9.90
C SER A 194 -0.95 -8.67 -8.53
N PHE A 195 -0.33 -9.82 -8.32
CA PHE A 195 0.34 -10.18 -7.08
C PHE A 195 1.84 -10.00 -7.22
N TYR A 196 2.45 -9.33 -6.24
CA TYR A 196 3.87 -9.01 -6.20
C TYR A 196 4.42 -9.17 -4.78
N ASN A 197 5.64 -9.67 -4.67
CA ASN A 197 6.33 -9.74 -3.40
C ASN A 197 7.03 -8.43 -3.08
N LYS A 198 7.03 -8.05 -1.81
CA LYS A 198 7.96 -7.04 -1.27
C LYS A 198 9.38 -7.56 -1.51
N ASN A 199 10.32 -6.70 -1.91
CA ASN A 199 11.72 -7.07 -2.10
C ASN A 199 12.55 -6.60 -0.90
N HIS A 200 12.79 -7.51 0.03
CA HIS A 200 13.61 -7.27 1.22
C HIS A 200 14.86 -8.14 1.18
N ASP A 201 15.99 -7.57 1.61
CA ASP A 201 17.29 -8.26 1.61
C ASP A 201 17.34 -9.48 2.57
N ASN A 202 16.32 -9.66 3.42
CA ASN A 202 16.26 -10.68 4.47
C ASN A 202 15.40 -11.92 4.12
N TYR A 203 14.90 -12.06 2.88
CA TYR A 203 14.19 -13.29 2.53
C TYR A 203 15.11 -14.49 2.54
N SER A 204 14.65 -15.58 3.18
CA SER A 204 15.33 -16.88 3.14
C SER A 204 15.14 -17.61 1.81
N PHE A 205 14.40 -17.01 0.88
CA PHE A 205 14.08 -17.51 -0.46
C PHE A 205 14.19 -16.37 -1.48
N SER A 206 14.31 -16.69 -2.77
CA SER A 206 14.19 -15.70 -3.85
C SER A 206 12.70 -15.52 -4.16
N PRO A 207 12.05 -14.41 -3.76
CA PRO A 207 10.61 -14.26 -3.96
C PRO A 207 10.30 -14.10 -5.45
N ASP A 208 9.26 -14.79 -5.93
CA ASP A 208 8.70 -14.52 -7.25
C ASP A 208 8.18 -13.08 -7.30
N ARG A 209 8.43 -12.38 -8.41
CA ARG A 209 8.00 -10.98 -8.62
C ARG A 209 8.35 -10.06 -7.45
N ALA A 210 9.55 -10.19 -6.88
CA ALA A 210 10.05 -9.28 -5.86
C ALA A 210 10.26 -7.87 -6.44
N VAL A 211 9.58 -6.87 -5.86
CA VAL A 211 9.65 -5.46 -6.27
C VAL A 211 9.97 -4.59 -5.07
N LYS A 212 10.87 -3.61 -5.22
CA LYS A 212 11.16 -2.60 -4.20
C LYS A 212 10.16 -1.45 -4.32
N GLU A 213 9.94 -0.72 -3.24
CA GLU A 213 9.00 0.41 -3.18
C GLU A 213 9.26 1.45 -4.29
N ALA A 214 10.52 1.72 -4.63
CA ALA A 214 10.90 2.63 -5.71
C ALA A 214 10.48 2.15 -7.12
N ASP A 215 10.36 0.84 -7.32
CA ASP A 215 10.02 0.21 -8.60
C ASP A 215 8.52 -0.11 -8.73
N VAL A 216 7.77 -0.04 -7.62
CA VAL A 216 6.32 -0.30 -7.58
C VAL A 216 5.54 0.53 -8.61
N PRO A 217 5.78 1.84 -8.81
CA PRO A 217 5.05 2.62 -9.81
C PRO A 217 5.18 2.04 -11.22
N GLN A 218 6.38 1.61 -11.60
CA GLN A 218 6.63 1.06 -12.93
C GLN A 218 5.82 -0.23 -13.15
N GLU A 219 5.80 -1.13 -12.16
CA GLU A 219 5.06 -2.39 -12.24
C GLU A 219 3.55 -2.17 -12.19
N ALA A 220 3.08 -1.26 -11.35
CA ALA A 220 1.67 -0.90 -11.27
C ALA A 220 1.13 -0.31 -12.60
N LEU A 221 1.90 0.57 -13.24
CA LEU A 221 1.55 1.14 -14.54
C LEU A 221 1.59 0.10 -15.66
N LYS A 222 2.55 -0.84 -15.64
CA LYS A 222 2.56 -1.98 -16.58
C LYS A 222 1.31 -2.84 -16.46
N SER A 223 0.85 -3.13 -15.24
CA SER A 223 -0.41 -3.84 -15.03
C SER A 223 -1.60 -3.06 -15.59
N PHE A 224 -1.70 -1.76 -15.29
CA PHE A 224 -2.78 -0.92 -15.81
C PHE A 224 -2.76 -0.84 -17.35
N ALA A 225 -1.59 -0.80 -17.97
CA ALA A 225 -1.41 -0.77 -19.43
C ALA A 225 -2.04 -1.94 -20.18
N ILE A 226 -2.30 -3.07 -19.49
CA ILE A 226 -2.95 -4.24 -20.09
C ILE A 226 -4.44 -3.98 -20.34
N LEU A 227 -5.03 -2.98 -19.67
CA LEU A 227 -6.46 -2.65 -19.74
C LEU A 227 -6.79 -1.61 -20.83
N VAL A 228 -5.79 -1.03 -21.48
CA VAL A 228 -5.91 0.04 -22.51
C VAL A 228 -5.28 -0.40 -23.82
#